data_AF-A0A813V6N5-F1
#
_entry.id   AF-A0A813V6N5-F1
#
_cell.length_a   1.000
_cell.length_b   1.000
_cell.length_c   1.000
_cell.angle_alpha   90.00
_cell.angle_beta   90.00
_cell.angle_gamma   90.00
#
_symmetry.space_group_name_H-M   'P 1'
#
loop_
_entity.id
_entity.type
_entity.pdbx_description
1 polymer ?
#
loop_
_entity_poly.entity_id
_entity_poly.type
_entity_poly.pdbx_seq_one_letter_code
_entity_poly.pdbx_strand_id
1 'polypeptide(L)'
;MEKENNHVRLYCKLIACLAFVPCDFVIDAFILIKNQAPSKLKELLNYFEEFYIGKMGRGKNATRKQPRYEINLWNCFKRTKRGLPRTNNHLEGWHHGKQSTIKSHPHVLS
;
A
#
# COMPACT_ATOMS: atom_id res chain seq x y z
N MET A 1 0.24 28.47 -3.40
CA MET A 1 1.38 27.54 -3.28
C MET A 1 1.30 26.66 -2.03
N GLU A 2 1.29 27.21 -0.80
CA GLU A 2 1.22 26.43 0.47
C GLU A 2 0.03 25.44 0.54
N LYS A 3 -1.20 25.94 0.30
CA LYS A 3 -2.43 25.12 0.34
C LYS A 3 -2.43 23.98 -0.68
N GLU A 4 -1.85 24.22 -1.86
CA GLU A 4 -1.77 23.24 -2.94
C GLU A 4 -0.78 22.11 -2.60
N ASN A 5 0.38 22.45 -2.02
CA ASN A 5 1.34 21.46 -1.52
C ASN A 5 0.75 20.59 -0.41
N ASN A 6 -0.05 21.18 0.50
CA ASN A 6 -0.74 20.43 1.54
C ASN A 6 -1.77 19.45 0.96
N HIS A 7 -2.47 19.86 -0.11
CA HIS A 7 -3.42 18.99 -0.80
C HIS A 7 -2.71 17.81 -1.46
N VAL A 8 -1.63 18.05 -2.20
CA VAL A 8 -0.82 16.97 -2.80
C VAL A 8 -0.33 15.98 -1.74
N ARG A 9 0.19 16.48 -0.61
CA ARG A 9 0.63 15.63 0.52
C ARG A 9 -0.50 14.78 1.08
N LEU A 10 -1.69 15.35 1.24
CA LEU A 10 -2.86 14.64 1.73
C LEU A 10 -3.25 13.48 0.78
N TYR A 11 -3.36 13.74 -0.52
CA TYR A 11 -3.76 12.71 -1.48
C TYR A 11 -2.72 11.60 -1.63
N CYS A 12 -1.43 11.90 -1.54
CA CYS A 12 -0.40 10.85 -1.47
C CYS A 12 -0.62 9.92 -0.27
N LYS A 13 -0.99 10.47 0.90
CA LYS A 13 -1.34 9.66 2.08
C LYS A 13 -2.60 8.85 1.86
N LEU A 14 -3.64 9.44 1.25
CA LEU A 14 -4.89 8.72 0.96
C LEU A 14 -4.67 7.53 0.02
N ILE A 15 -3.82 7.68 -1.01
CA ILE A 15 -3.43 6.57 -1.90
C ILE A 15 -2.75 5.45 -1.08
N ALA A 16 -1.82 5.80 -0.18
CA ALA A 16 -1.19 4.81 0.70
C ALA A 16 -2.19 4.15 1.67
N CYS A 17 -3.20 4.90 2.13
CA CYS A 17 -4.26 4.39 3.01
C CYS A 17 -5.15 3.34 2.34
N LEU A 18 -5.19 3.24 1.01
CA LEU A 18 -5.94 2.19 0.29
C LEU A 18 -5.53 0.78 0.71
N ALA A 19 -4.27 0.59 1.16
CA ALA A 19 -3.81 -0.70 1.69
C ALA A 19 -4.58 -1.14 2.94
N PHE A 20 -5.27 -0.22 3.63
CA PHE A 20 -6.02 -0.50 4.85
C PHE A 20 -7.53 -0.43 4.65
N VAL A 21 -8.01 -0.22 3.44
CA VAL A 21 -9.45 -0.30 3.10
C VAL A 21 -9.81 -1.77 2.89
N PRO A 22 -10.99 -2.26 3.31
CA PRO A 22 -11.40 -3.63 2.98
C PRO A 22 -11.39 -3.84 1.47
N CYS A 23 -10.89 -4.98 0.99
CA CYS A 23 -10.66 -5.22 -0.44
C CYS A 23 -11.85 -4.86 -1.34
N ASP A 24 -13.07 -5.17 -0.89
CA ASP A 24 -14.31 -4.94 -1.63
C ASP A 24 -14.59 -3.44 -1.88
N PHE A 25 -14.07 -2.55 -1.03
CA PHE A 25 -14.27 -1.10 -1.12
C PHE A 25 -13.06 -0.34 -1.69
N VAL A 26 -11.95 -1.03 -1.98
CA VAL A 26 -10.71 -0.40 -2.47
C VAL A 26 -10.93 0.35 -3.78
N ILE A 27 -11.69 -0.26 -4.71
CA ILE A 27 -11.94 0.31 -6.03
C ILE A 27 -12.76 1.60 -5.90
N ASP A 28 -13.83 1.59 -5.10
CA ASP A 28 -14.69 2.74 -4.90
C ASP A 28 -13.95 3.88 -4.21
N ALA A 29 -13.16 3.57 -3.17
CA ALA A 29 -12.30 4.53 -2.50
C ALA A 29 -11.27 5.16 -3.46
N PHE A 30 -10.67 4.34 -4.34
CA PHE A 30 -9.74 4.85 -5.34
C PHE A 30 -10.41 5.81 -6.34
N ILE A 31 -11.62 5.50 -6.82
CA ILE A 31 -12.36 6.39 -7.72
C ILE A 31 -12.64 7.74 -7.06
N LEU A 32 -13.06 7.74 -5.79
CA LEU A 32 -13.31 8.97 -5.03
C LEU A 32 -12.04 9.82 -4.93
N ILE A 33 -10.92 9.21 -4.53
CA ILE A 33 -9.61 9.87 -4.46
C ILE A 33 -9.24 10.44 -5.83
N LYS A 34 -9.36 9.66 -6.90
CA LYS A 34 -8.98 10.07 -8.25
C LYS A 34 -9.79 11.27 -8.76
N ASN A 35 -11.08 11.34 -8.42
CA ASN A 35 -11.96 12.42 -8.85
C ASN A 35 -11.68 13.75 -8.15
N GLN A 36 -11.16 13.71 -6.92
CA GLN A 36 -10.93 14.90 -6.10
C GLN A 36 -9.43 15.31 -6.04
N ALA A 37 -8.54 14.46 -6.52
CA ALA A 37 -7.10 14.68 -6.44
C ALA A 37 -6.62 15.87 -7.30
N PRO A 38 -5.59 16.60 -6.84
CA PRO A 38 -4.91 17.60 -7.64
C PRO A 38 -4.38 17.04 -8.97
N SER A 39 -4.43 17.84 -10.04
CA SER A 39 -3.95 17.48 -11.38
C SER A 39 -2.49 17.01 -11.41
N LYS A 40 -1.65 17.54 -10.51
CA LYS A 40 -0.25 17.15 -10.34
C LYS A 40 -0.06 15.65 -10.00
N LEU A 41 -1.07 15.00 -9.43
CA LEU A 41 -1.05 13.57 -9.10
C LEU A 41 -1.64 12.67 -10.20
N LYS A 42 -2.08 13.24 -11.33
CA LYS A 42 -2.75 12.49 -12.40
C LYS A 42 -1.88 11.35 -12.94
N GLU A 43 -0.58 11.58 -13.11
CA GLU A 43 0.35 10.56 -13.60
C GLU A 43 0.49 9.41 -12.59
N LEU A 44 0.69 9.74 -11.31
CA LEU A 44 0.75 8.76 -10.21
C LEU A 44 -0.54 7.93 -10.13
N LEU A 45 -1.70 8.58 -10.21
CA LEU A 45 -3.00 7.90 -10.14
C LEU A 45 -3.24 7.01 -11.36
N ASN A 46 -2.82 7.43 -12.55
CA ASN A 46 -2.93 6.61 -13.76
C ASN A 46 -2.03 5.37 -13.68
N TYR A 47 -0.81 5.52 -13.17
CA TYR A 47 0.09 4.41 -12.89
C TYR A 47 -0.55 3.46 -11.86
N PHE A 48 -1.02 3.99 -10.74
CA PHE A 48 -1.63 3.17 -9.70
C PHE A 48 -2.88 2.43 -10.21
N GLU A 49 -3.71 3.10 -11.01
CA GLU A 49 -4.88 2.48 -11.64
C GLU A 49 -4.49 1.34 -12.59
N GLU A 50 -3.42 1.51 -13.37
CA GLU A 50 -2.97 0.50 -14.32
C GLU A 50 -2.44 -0.76 -13.64
N PHE A 51 -1.61 -0.58 -12.62
CA PHE A 51 -0.86 -1.68 -12.03
C PHE A 51 -1.53 -2.32 -10.81
N TYR A 52 -2.31 -1.57 -10.03
CA TYR A 52 -2.83 -2.02 -8.73
C TYR A 52 -4.35 -2.12 -8.65
N ILE A 53 -5.09 -1.35 -9.45
CA ILE A 53 -6.57 -1.34 -9.43
C ILE A 53 -7.17 -2.03 -10.66
N GLY A 54 -6.57 -1.85 -11.82
CA GLY A 54 -7.12 -2.25 -13.11
C GLY A 54 -7.93 -1.13 -13.77
N LYS A 55 -7.49 -0.71 -14.97
CA LYS A 55 -8.21 0.30 -15.78
C LYS A 55 -9.58 -0.23 -16.21
N MET A 56 -10.59 0.65 -16.20
CA MET A 56 -11.89 0.36 -16.79
C MET A 56 -11.73 0.08 -18.30
N GLY A 57 -12.36 -0.98 -18.80
CA GLY A 57 -12.45 -1.24 -20.23
C GLY A 57 -13.20 -0.14 -21.00
N ARG A 58 -13.19 -0.20 -22.33
CA ARG A 58 -13.99 0.70 -23.18
C ARG A 58 -15.21 -0.05 -23.71
N GLY A 59 -16.41 0.53 -23.62
CA GLY A 59 -17.64 -0.03 -24.20
C GLY A 59 -18.80 -0.19 -23.20
N LYS A 60 -19.98 -0.59 -23.71
CA LYS A 60 -21.23 -0.70 -22.93
C LYS A 60 -21.20 -1.77 -21.81
N ASN A 61 -20.39 -2.82 -21.97
CA ASN A 61 -20.21 -3.91 -20.99
C ASN A 61 -18.76 -3.97 -20.48
N ALA A 62 -18.10 -2.82 -20.37
CA ALA A 62 -16.70 -2.77 -19.97
C ALA A 62 -16.48 -3.27 -18.54
N THR A 63 -15.69 -4.32 -18.39
CA THR A 63 -15.15 -4.75 -17.11
C THR A 63 -13.80 -4.08 -16.87
N ARG A 64 -13.40 -3.97 -15.60
CA ARG A 64 -12.03 -3.54 -15.27
C ARG A 64 -11.05 -4.63 -15.72
N LYS A 65 -9.94 -4.19 -16.34
CA LYS A 65 -8.81 -5.07 -16.64
C LYS A 65 -8.23 -5.62 -15.34
N GLN A 66 -7.72 -6.85 -15.37
CA GLN A 66 -6.98 -7.37 -14.23
C GLN A 66 -5.71 -6.54 -14.01
N PRO A 67 -5.46 -6.05 -12.78
CA PRO A 67 -4.23 -5.36 -12.44
C PRO A 67 -3.04 -6.33 -12.46
N ARG A 68 -1.83 -5.81 -12.70
CA ARG A 68 -0.59 -6.60 -12.56
C ARG A 68 -0.41 -7.12 -11.13
N TYR A 69 -0.80 -6.30 -10.15
CA TYR A 69 -0.71 -6.62 -8.72
C TYR A 69 -2.12 -6.62 -8.13
N GLU A 70 -2.66 -7.81 -7.91
CA GLU A 70 -4.01 -7.97 -7.35
C GLU A 70 -4.15 -7.29 -5.98
N ILE A 71 -5.32 -6.74 -5.71
CA ILE A 71 -5.64 -6.01 -4.46
C ILE A 71 -5.33 -6.88 -3.23
N ASN A 72 -5.69 -8.16 -3.27
CA ASN A 72 -5.47 -9.09 -2.16
C ASN A 72 -3.99 -9.30 -1.81
N LEU A 73 -3.07 -9.04 -2.75
CA LEU A 73 -1.63 -9.22 -2.54
C LEU A 73 -1.04 -8.11 -1.67
N TRP A 74 -1.43 -6.86 -1.91
CA TRP A 74 -0.86 -5.69 -1.23
C TRP A 74 -1.75 -5.14 -0.11
N ASN A 75 -3.01 -5.59 -0.02
CA ASN A 75 -3.92 -5.16 1.02
C ASN A 75 -3.52 -5.68 2.41
N CYS A 76 -3.49 -4.78 3.37
CA CYS A 76 -3.13 -5.01 4.76
C CYS A 76 -4.33 -5.01 5.71
N PHE A 77 -5.56 -4.73 5.27
CA PHE A 77 -6.73 -4.57 6.14
C PHE A 77 -6.94 -5.77 7.08
N LYS A 78 -7.00 -6.98 6.53
CA LYS A 78 -7.20 -8.21 7.34
C LYS A 78 -6.05 -8.44 8.32
N ARG A 79 -4.81 -8.13 7.93
CA ARG A 79 -3.62 -8.28 8.79
C ARG A 79 -3.64 -7.27 9.94
N THR A 80 -3.90 -6.00 9.63
CA THR A 80 -4.01 -4.93 10.63
C THR A 80 -5.15 -5.20 11.61
N LYS A 81 -6.33 -5.60 11.12
CA LYS A 81 -7.48 -5.94 11.97
C LYS A 81 -7.16 -7.10 12.92
N ARG A 82 -6.35 -8.06 12.50
CA ARG A 82 -5.92 -9.21 13.30
C ARG A 82 -4.71 -8.94 14.19
N GLY A 83 -4.16 -7.73 14.19
CA GLY A 83 -2.93 -7.39 14.93
C GLY A 83 -1.70 -8.18 14.47
N LEU A 84 -1.71 -8.70 13.23
CA LEU A 84 -0.57 -9.46 12.71
C LEU A 84 0.60 -8.51 12.44
N PRO A 85 1.85 -8.98 12.63
CA PRO A 85 3.02 -8.14 12.40
C PRO A 85 3.04 -7.60 10.96
N ARG A 86 3.32 -6.30 10.85
CA ARG A 86 3.30 -5.53 9.59
C ARG A 86 4.49 -5.87 8.68
N THR A 87 5.60 -6.30 9.28
CA THR A 87 6.85 -6.71 8.66
C THR A 87 7.43 -7.89 9.43
N ASN A 88 8.49 -8.51 8.93
CA ASN A 88 9.11 -9.61 9.64
C ASN A 88 9.56 -9.18 11.05
N ASN A 89 9.81 -7.89 11.34
CA ASN A 89 10.16 -7.20 12.61
C ASN A 89 10.46 -8.03 13.87
N HIS A 90 9.67 -9.03 14.21
CA HIS A 90 10.04 -10.04 15.22
C HIS A 90 11.24 -10.89 14.80
N LEU A 91 11.35 -11.30 13.53
CA LEU A 91 12.48 -12.00 12.93
C LEU A 91 13.70 -11.07 12.84
N GLU A 92 13.54 -9.82 12.40
CA GLU A 92 14.60 -8.79 12.39
C GLU A 92 15.06 -8.46 13.80
N GLY A 93 14.12 -8.34 14.75
CA GLY A 93 14.40 -8.14 16.17
C GLY A 93 15.08 -9.35 16.82
N TRP A 94 14.71 -10.56 16.42
CA TRP A 94 15.38 -11.80 16.85
C TRP A 94 16.77 -11.92 16.24
N HIS A 95 16.93 -11.65 14.94
CA HIS A 95 18.23 -11.61 14.29
C HIS A 95 19.13 -10.54 14.91
N HIS A 96 18.61 -9.35 15.18
CA HIS A 96 19.34 -8.28 15.84
C HIS A 96 19.74 -8.64 17.26
N GLY A 97 18.82 -9.20 18.07
CA GLY A 97 19.11 -9.67 19.42
C GLY A 97 20.14 -10.81 19.44
N LYS A 98 20.01 -11.79 18.54
CA LYS A 98 20.99 -12.87 18.37
C LYS A 98 22.36 -12.34 17.95
N GLN A 99 22.40 -11.46 16.95
CA GLN A 99 23.65 -10.92 16.44
C GLN A 99 24.34 -10.02 17.47
N SER A 100 23.57 -9.29 18.28
CA SER A 100 24.10 -8.57 19.45
C SER A 100 24.71 -9.53 20.47
N THR A 101 24.03 -10.64 20.77
CA THR A 101 24.50 -11.64 21.74
C THR A 101 25.78 -12.34 21.28
N ILE A 102 25.86 -12.71 20.00
CA ILE A 102 27.04 -13.34 19.39
C ILE A 102 28.24 -12.38 19.38
N LYS A 103 28.01 -11.08 19.11
CA LYS A 103 29.06 -10.05 19.18
C LYS A 103 29.63 -9.88 20.59
N SER A 104 28.77 -9.93 21.61
CA SER A 104 29.19 -9.80 23.01
C SER A 104 29.79 -11.09 23.57
N HIS A 105 29.38 -12.25 23.06
CA HIS A 105 29.83 -13.56 23.53
C HIS A 105 30.08 -14.51 22.34
N PRO A 106 31.27 -14.44 21.72
CA PRO A 106 31.58 -15.18 20.48
C PRO A 106 31.56 -16.71 20.64
N HIS A 107 31.71 -17.22 21.86
CA HIS A 107 31.81 -18.66 22.13
C HIS A 107 30.46 -19.39 22.18
N VAL A 108 29.32 -18.67 22.18
CA VAL A 108 27.98 -19.24 22.45
C VAL A 108 27.47 -20.13 21.29
N LEU A 109 28.25 -20.25 20.21
CA LEU A 109 27.96 -21.11 19.05
C LEU A 109 29.07 -22.14 18.77
N SER A 110 30.02 -22.34 19.69
CA SER A 110 30.97 -23.47 19.64
C SER A 110 30.43 -24.66 20.43
#